data_AF-A0AAP8GEM8-F1
#
_entry.id   AF-A0AAP8GEM8-F1
#
_cell.length_a   1.000
_cell.length_b   1.000
_cell.length_c   1.000
_cell.angle_alpha   90.00
_cell.angle_beta   90.00
_cell.angle_gamma   90.00
#
_symmetry.space_group_name_H-M   'P 1'
#
loop_
_entity.id
_entity.type
_entity.pdbx_description
1 polymer ?
#
loop_
_entity_poly.entity_id
_entity_poly.type
_entity_poly.pdbx_seq_one_letter_code
_entity_poly.pdbx_strand_id
1 'polypeptide(L)'
;STVMKAVNAGQIDGGVIYHYYRFVDQSKTGENSKNTQLYYFKHQDPGAFVSISGGGVLASSKHKAQAQAFIKWITGKQGQDALRTNNAFEYAVG
;
A
#
# COMPACT_ATOMS: atom_id res chain seq x y z
N SER A 1 -4.19 -7.39 -7.40
CA SER A 1 -5.06 -6.48 -8.18
C SER A 1 -5.55 -7.21 -9.42
N THR A 2 -6.86 -7.23 -9.67
CA THR A 2 -7.43 -7.82 -10.90
C THR A 2 -6.99 -7.06 -12.15
N VAL A 3 -6.86 -5.74 -12.05
CA VAL A 3 -6.32 -4.89 -13.13
C VAL A 3 -4.88 -5.29 -13.47
N MET A 4 -4.01 -5.45 -12.45
CA MET A 4 -2.62 -5.89 -12.66
C MET A 4 -2.56 -7.27 -13.32
N LYS A 5 -3.43 -8.20 -12.90
CA LYS A 5 -3.49 -9.55 -13.50
C LYS A 5 -3.93 -9.51 -14.97
N ALA A 6 -4.87 -8.64 -15.32
CA ALA A 6 -5.32 -8.46 -16.70
C ALA A 6 -4.21 -7.89 -17.60
N VAL A 7 -3.45 -6.90 -17.10
CA VAL A 7 -2.25 -6.39 -17.79
C VAL A 7 -1.19 -7.48 -17.93
N ASN A 8 -0.90 -8.23 -16.86
CA ASN A 8 0.06 -9.33 -16.87
C ASN A 8 -0.28 -10.44 -17.88
N ALA A 9 -1.58 -10.67 -18.11
CA ALA A 9 -2.11 -11.64 -19.07
C ALA A 9 -2.24 -11.07 -20.50
N GLY A 10 -1.86 -9.80 -20.74
CA GLY A 10 -1.97 -9.15 -22.04
C GLY A 10 -3.42 -8.87 -22.49
N GLN A 11 -4.37 -8.80 -21.56
CA GLN A 11 -5.78 -8.53 -21.87
C GLN A 11 -6.07 -7.05 -22.11
N ILE A 12 -5.29 -6.17 -21.49
CA ILE A 12 -5.34 -4.71 -21.59
C ILE A 12 -3.92 -4.14 -21.51
N ASP A 13 -3.67 -3.01 -22.17
CA ASP A 13 -2.32 -2.43 -22.28
C ASP A 13 -1.78 -1.88 -20.94
N GLY A 14 -2.67 -1.41 -20.06
CA GLY A 14 -2.29 -0.80 -18.79
C GLY A 14 -3.49 -0.51 -17.90
N GLY A 15 -3.22 -0.06 -16.67
CA GLY A 15 -4.27 0.35 -15.74
C GLY A 15 -3.74 1.15 -14.56
N VAL A 16 -4.58 2.04 -14.03
CA VAL A 16 -4.24 2.88 -12.88
C VAL A 16 -4.46 2.09 -11.59
N ILE A 17 -3.36 1.81 -10.89
CA ILE A 17 -3.33 1.10 -9.60
C ILE A 17 -2.27 1.73 -8.70
N TYR A 18 -2.31 1.43 -7.41
CA TYR A 18 -1.20 1.77 -6.51
C TYR A 18 -0.01 0.81 -6.65
N HIS A 19 1.17 1.31 -6.30
CA HIS A 19 2.46 0.63 -6.48
C HIS A 19 2.55 -0.74 -5.77
N TYR A 20 2.00 -0.84 -4.54
CA TYR A 20 2.25 -1.97 -3.64
C TYR A 20 1.78 -3.31 -4.21
N TYR A 21 0.75 -3.34 -5.08
CA TYR A 21 0.22 -4.59 -5.64
C TYR A 21 1.28 -5.42 -6.36
N ARG A 22 2.20 -4.78 -7.11
CA ARG A 22 3.25 -5.48 -7.84
C ARG A 22 4.27 -6.09 -6.87
N PHE A 23 4.70 -5.32 -5.88
CA PHE A 23 5.69 -5.77 -4.90
C PHE A 23 5.17 -6.92 -4.02
N VAL A 24 3.91 -6.84 -3.57
CA VAL A 24 3.26 -7.90 -2.79
C VAL A 24 3.18 -9.21 -3.58
N ASP A 25 2.87 -9.17 -4.87
CA ASP A 25 2.83 -10.38 -5.70
C ASP A 25 4.24 -10.93 -5.99
N GLN A 26 5.21 -10.05 -6.26
CA GLN A 26 6.61 -10.40 -6.48
C GLN A 26 7.29 -11.01 -5.25
N SER A 27 6.92 -10.60 -4.04
CA SER A 27 7.43 -11.21 -2.80
C SER A 27 6.85 -12.61 -2.53
N LYS A 28 5.88 -13.05 -3.33
CA LYS A 28 5.28 -14.38 -3.27
C LYS A 28 5.79 -15.21 -4.44
N THR A 29 4.97 -15.39 -5.49
CA THR A 29 5.30 -16.20 -6.67
C THR A 29 5.53 -15.36 -7.92
N GLY A 30 5.15 -14.08 -7.89
CA GLY A 30 5.15 -13.18 -9.03
C GLY A 30 4.18 -13.55 -10.15
N GLU A 31 3.34 -14.59 -9.98
CA GLU A 31 2.53 -15.16 -11.07
C GLU A 31 1.59 -14.15 -11.73
N ASN A 32 1.16 -13.11 -11.00
CA ASN A 32 0.25 -12.08 -11.48
C ASN A 32 0.96 -10.79 -11.90
N SER A 33 2.30 -10.74 -11.86
CA SER A 33 3.08 -9.51 -12.10
C SER A 33 4.34 -9.69 -12.96
N LYS A 34 4.69 -10.93 -13.33
CA LYS A 34 5.85 -11.29 -14.18
C LYS A 34 6.02 -10.41 -15.41
N ASN A 35 4.93 -10.08 -16.11
CA ASN A 35 4.93 -9.35 -17.36
C ASN A 35 4.50 -7.88 -17.20
N THR A 36 4.62 -7.33 -15.99
CA THR A 36 4.18 -5.96 -15.69
C THR A 36 5.34 -5.09 -15.23
N GLN A 37 5.25 -3.80 -15.55
CA GLN A 37 6.13 -2.75 -15.03
C GLN A 37 5.31 -1.61 -14.46
N LEU A 38 5.90 -0.85 -13.54
CA LEU A 38 5.27 0.35 -12.98
C LEU A 38 5.80 1.59 -13.69
N TYR A 39 4.88 2.45 -14.11
CA TYR A 39 5.18 3.80 -14.58
C TYR A 39 4.76 4.81 -13.52
N TYR A 40 5.61 5.82 -13.30
CA TYR A 40 5.35 6.91 -12.35
C TYR A 40 5.26 8.22 -13.13
N PHE A 41 4.11 8.89 -13.07
CA PHE A 41 3.82 10.11 -13.83
C PHE A 41 4.76 11.29 -13.47
N LYS A 42 5.17 11.40 -12.19
CA LYS A 42 6.06 12.46 -11.68
C LYS A 42 5.49 13.86 -11.93
N HIS A 43 6.35 14.89 -11.96
CA HIS A 43 6.04 16.26 -12.40
C HIS A 43 4.80 16.93 -11.75
N GLN A 44 4.47 16.54 -10.52
CA GLN A 44 3.25 17.00 -9.82
C GLN A 44 1.95 16.72 -10.61
N ASP A 45 2.00 15.76 -11.54
CA ASP A 45 0.84 15.29 -12.28
C ASP A 45 -0.18 14.67 -11.31
N PRO A 46 -1.50 14.81 -11.56
CA PRO A 46 -2.52 14.16 -10.73
C PRO A 46 -2.33 12.64 -10.58
N GLY A 47 -1.75 11.97 -11.58
CA GLY A 47 -1.39 10.55 -11.53
C GLY A 47 -0.17 10.24 -10.67
N ALA A 48 0.59 11.26 -10.23
CA ALA A 48 1.67 11.13 -9.25
C ALA A 48 1.18 11.22 -7.79
N PHE A 49 -0.14 11.22 -7.58
CA PHE A 49 -0.76 11.27 -6.26
C PHE A 49 -0.30 10.13 -5.34
N VAL A 50 0.15 10.50 -4.14
CA VAL A 50 0.44 9.58 -3.04
C VAL A 50 -0.75 9.57 -2.09
N SER A 51 -1.51 8.47 -2.11
CA SER A 51 -2.63 8.28 -1.20
C SER A 51 -2.15 8.03 0.23
N ILE A 52 -2.78 8.70 1.20
CA ILE A 52 -2.43 8.59 2.61
C ILE A 52 -3.45 7.69 3.32
N SER A 53 -2.97 6.56 3.86
CA SER A 53 -3.75 5.68 4.73
C SER A 53 -4.02 6.38 6.07
N GLY A 54 -5.27 6.37 6.54
CA GLY A 54 -5.69 7.05 7.77
C GLY A 54 -6.13 6.09 8.88
N GLY A 55 -5.88 6.46 10.13
CA GLY A 55 -6.36 5.77 11.32
C GLY A 55 -6.93 6.74 12.35
N GLY A 56 -8.03 6.37 13.01
CA GLY A 56 -8.70 7.22 13.99
C GLY A 56 -9.39 6.42 15.09
N VAL A 57 -9.45 7.00 16.30
CA VAL A 57 -10.16 6.39 17.44
C VAL A 57 -11.60 6.88 17.45
N LEU A 58 -12.55 5.95 17.38
CA LEU A 58 -13.97 6.27 17.49
C LEU A 58 -14.30 6.86 18.86
N ALA A 59 -15.03 7.98 18.86
CA ALA A 59 -15.47 8.66 20.08
C ALA A 59 -16.37 7.78 20.97
N SER A 60 -17.06 6.81 20.38
CA SER A 60 -17.95 5.84 21.04
C SER A 60 -17.23 4.62 21.61
N SER A 61 -15.91 4.48 21.42
CA SER A 61 -15.17 3.30 21.87
C SER A 61 -15.30 3.11 23.39
N LYS A 62 -15.58 1.87 23.81
CA LYS A 62 -15.55 1.46 25.22
C LYS A 62 -14.13 1.18 25.74
N HIS A 63 -13.14 1.17 24.84
CA HIS A 63 -11.73 0.88 25.11
C HIS A 63 -10.83 2.01 24.58
N LYS A 64 -11.15 3.26 24.94
CA LYS A 64 -10.47 4.45 24.39
C LYS A 64 -8.97 4.44 24.64
N ALA A 65 -8.54 4.08 25.83
CA ALA A 65 -7.12 4.05 26.19
C ALA A 65 -6.34 3.05 25.32
N GLN A 66 -6.87 1.84 25.14
CA GLN A 66 -6.27 0.80 24.31
C GLN A 66 -6.27 1.19 22.83
N ALA A 67 -7.36 1.79 22.34
CA ALA A 67 -7.43 2.26 20.97
C ALA A 67 -6.43 3.38 20.69
N GLN A 68 -6.25 4.33 21.62
CA GLN A 68 -5.22 5.37 21.50
C GLN A 68 -3.81 4.78 21.54
N ALA A 69 -3.56 3.81 22.42
CA ALA A 69 -2.28 3.11 22.48
C ALA A 69 -1.98 2.36 21.16
N PHE A 70 -3.00 1.75 20.54
CA PHE A 70 -2.85 1.08 19.25
C PHE A 70 -2.49 2.06 18.13
N ILE A 71 -3.23 3.17 17.98
CA ILE A 71 -2.91 4.20 16.97
C ILE A 71 -1.48 4.72 17.20
N LYS A 72 -1.12 5.05 18.43
CA LYS A 72 0.23 5.50 18.79
C LYS A 72 1.31 4.48 18.42
N TRP A 73 1.03 3.19 18.58
CA TRP A 73 1.99 2.13 18.28
C TRP A 73 2.19 1.94 16.78
N ILE A 74 1.10 1.85 15.99
CA ILE A 74 1.20 1.63 14.53
C ILE A 74 1.85 2.83 13.82
N THR A 75 1.64 4.06 14.32
CA THR A 75 2.29 5.27 13.80
C THR A 75 3.62 5.59 14.46
N GLY A 76 4.05 4.78 15.45
CA GLY A 76 5.32 4.95 16.14
C GLY A 76 6.46 4.17 15.49
N LYS A 77 7.68 4.31 16.03
CA LYS A 77 8.89 3.70 15.48
C LYS A 77 8.74 2.20 15.17
N GLN A 78 8.25 1.40 16.11
CA GLN A 78 8.12 -0.04 15.88
C GLN A 78 7.10 -0.38 14.79
N GLY A 79 5.95 0.32 14.75
CA GLY A 79 4.93 0.10 13.73
C GLY A 79 5.42 0.48 12.33
N GLN A 80 6.10 1.62 12.22
CA GLN A 80 6.67 2.09 10.94
C GLN A 80 7.88 1.25 10.49
N ASP A 81 8.72 0.78 11.42
CA ASP A 81 9.79 -0.19 11.12
C ASP A 81 9.20 -1.51 10.61
N ALA A 82 8.11 -1.99 11.22
CA ALA A 82 7.41 -3.19 10.75
C ALA A 82 6.85 -2.99 9.34
N LEU A 83 6.31 -1.81 9.02
CA LEU A 83 5.84 -1.50 7.66
C LEU A 83 6.97 -1.52 6.63
N ARG A 84 8.14 -1.00 6.99
CA ARG A 84 9.32 -0.97 6.14
C ARG A 84 9.85 -2.37 5.80
N THR A 85 9.70 -3.34 6.72
CA THR A 85 10.31 -4.67 6.58
C THR A 85 9.32 -5.79 6.24
N ASN A 86 8.01 -5.51 6.29
CA ASN A 86 7.00 -6.52 5.98
C ASN A 86 6.81 -6.66 4.45
N ASN A 87 5.94 -7.61 4.08
CA ASN A 87 5.59 -7.88 2.69
C ASN A 87 4.35 -7.12 2.22
N ALA A 88 4.00 -6.00 2.85
CA ALA A 88 2.92 -5.12 2.40
C ALA A 88 3.44 -4.09 1.39
N PHE A 89 4.72 -3.70 1.50
CA PHE A 89 5.39 -2.75 0.60
C PHE A 89 4.69 -1.39 0.46
N GLU A 90 3.93 -0.98 1.47
CA GLU A 90 3.44 0.39 1.58
C GLU A 90 4.53 1.29 2.18
N TYR A 91 4.45 2.59 1.91
CA TYR A 91 5.40 3.56 2.45
C TYR A 91 5.12 3.88 3.93
N ALA A 92 6.18 3.97 4.72
CA ALA A 92 6.13 4.53 6.07
C ALA A 92 5.89 6.05 6.04
N VAL A 93 5.19 6.55 7.06
CA VAL A 93 4.77 7.95 7.21
C VAL A 93 5.25 8.61 8.52
N GLY A 94 6.01 7.89 9.36
CA GLY A 94 6.50 8.36 10.66
C GLY A 94 7.90 7.87 10.99
#